data_AF-A0A920HE93-F1
#
_entry.id   AF-A0A920HE93-F1
#
_cell.length_a   1.000
_cell.length_b   1.000
_cell.length_c   1.000
_cell.angle_alpha   90.00
_cell.angle_beta   90.00
_cell.angle_gamma   90.00
#
_symmetry.space_group_name_H-M   'P 1'
#
loop_
_entity.id
_entity.type
_entity.pdbx_description
1 polymer ?
#
loop_
_entity_poly.entity_id
_entity_poly.type
_entity_poly.pdbx_seq_one_letter_code
_entity_poly.pdbx_strand_id
1 'polypeptide(L)'
;MLRILFLSFLMIFNFSKSSSQDLSITLNPLFQKHQTVDGFGGGLKRRTQFIVGLDKSLQDQLYQKAFVELEINMLRFFIHHSISSSKEDFDNNTYNWTYYETHPDYAISGTNKKGVAEVVNEAITRSRDAGIGIDYIIGNLNSAPGWMKENGSHKEIHQVSQFILID
;
A
#
# COMPACT_ATOMS: atom_id res chain seq x y z
N MET A 1 65.89 34.03 -46.02
CA MET A 1 64.46 33.78 -45.78
C MET A 1 64.13 32.37 -46.25
N LEU A 2 64.00 31.42 -45.33
CA LEU A 2 63.73 30.01 -45.62
C LEU A 2 62.29 29.71 -45.19
N ARG A 3 61.40 29.36 -46.13
CA ARG A 3 60.04 28.92 -45.85
C ARG A 3 60.04 27.39 -45.74
N ILE A 4 59.76 26.88 -44.54
CA ILE A 4 59.54 25.44 -44.32
C ILE A 4 58.02 25.22 -44.34
N LEU A 5 57.56 24.46 -45.32
CA LEU A 5 56.16 24.04 -45.46
C LEU A 5 55.98 22.74 -44.65
N PHE A 6 55.23 22.80 -43.54
CA PHE A 6 54.81 21.59 -42.83
C PHE A 6 53.54 21.05 -43.50
N LEU A 7 53.66 19.95 -44.23
CA LEU A 7 52.51 19.15 -44.66
C LEU A 7 52.15 18.20 -43.51
N SER A 8 51.13 18.53 -42.71
CA SER A 8 50.56 17.59 -41.74
C SER A 8 49.54 16.70 -42.44
N PHE A 9 49.85 15.42 -42.55
CA PHE A 9 48.99 14.38 -43.08
C PHE A 9 47.83 14.13 -42.11
N LEU A 10 46.61 14.48 -42.50
CA LEU A 10 45.39 14.23 -41.72
C LEU A 10 45.00 12.75 -41.88
N MET A 11 45.35 11.92 -40.89
CA MET A 11 44.82 10.56 -40.77
C MET A 11 43.33 10.63 -40.39
N ILE A 12 42.45 10.50 -41.38
CA ILE A 12 41.01 10.34 -41.16
C ILE A 12 40.78 8.88 -40.77
N PHE A 13 40.64 8.61 -39.46
CA PHE A 13 40.08 7.34 -39.00
C PHE A 13 38.58 7.31 -39.32
N ASN A 14 38.20 6.60 -40.38
CA ASN A 14 36.81 6.19 -40.57
C ASN A 14 36.49 5.07 -39.58
N PHE A 15 36.07 5.44 -38.37
CA PHE A 15 35.32 4.50 -37.53
C PHE A 15 33.98 4.26 -38.20
N SER A 16 33.74 3.01 -38.64
CA SER A 16 32.41 2.61 -39.08
C SER A 16 31.47 2.78 -37.89
N LYS A 17 30.49 3.67 -38.06
CA LYS A 17 29.42 3.87 -37.09
C LYS A 17 28.59 2.59 -37.11
N SER A 18 28.75 1.75 -36.09
CA SER A 18 27.84 0.63 -35.83
C SER A 18 26.42 1.20 -35.78
N SER A 19 25.59 0.83 -36.77
CA SER A 19 24.19 1.26 -36.85
C SER A 19 23.29 0.34 -36.03
N SER A 20 23.64 0.10 -34.77
CA SER A 20 22.62 -0.34 -33.83
C SER A 20 21.75 0.87 -33.57
N GLN A 21 20.47 0.82 -33.95
CA GLN A 21 19.48 1.75 -33.41
C GLN A 21 19.27 1.36 -31.95
N ASP A 22 20.21 1.78 -31.10
CA ASP A 22 20.10 1.57 -29.66
C ASP A 22 18.89 2.38 -29.18
N LEU A 23 17.88 1.66 -28.67
CA LEU A 23 16.71 2.27 -28.05
C LEU A 23 17.18 3.06 -26.83
N SER A 24 17.07 4.38 -26.90
CA SER A 24 17.45 5.28 -25.80
C SER A 24 16.22 5.94 -25.20
N ILE A 25 16.13 5.92 -23.87
CA ILE A 25 15.13 6.64 -23.10
C ILE A 25 15.81 7.90 -22.55
N THR A 26 15.26 9.08 -22.85
CA THR A 26 15.76 10.35 -22.33
C THR A 26 14.75 10.95 -21.36
N LEU A 27 15.19 11.30 -20.15
CA LEU A 27 14.36 11.96 -19.14
C LEU A 27 14.48 13.48 -19.26
N ASN A 28 13.35 14.20 -19.18
CA ASN A 28 13.33 15.66 -19.22
C ASN A 28 12.67 16.30 -17.97
N PRO A 29 13.32 16.24 -16.80
CA PRO A 29 12.70 16.61 -15.52
C PRO A 29 12.46 18.11 -15.34
N LEU A 30 13.08 18.98 -16.16
CA LEU A 30 12.91 20.44 -16.07
C LEU A 30 11.64 20.93 -16.78
N PHE A 31 11.22 20.24 -17.85
CA PHE A 31 10.15 20.70 -18.73
C PHE A 31 8.89 19.82 -18.69
N GLN A 32 8.97 18.60 -18.12
CA GLN A 32 7.83 17.68 -18.00
C GLN A 32 7.63 17.31 -16.52
N LYS A 33 6.94 18.18 -15.79
CA LYS A 33 6.47 17.89 -14.42
C LYS A 33 5.02 17.43 -14.49
N HIS A 34 4.74 16.35 -13.78
CA HIS A 34 3.39 15.79 -13.64
C HIS A 34 2.99 15.81 -12.15
N GLN A 35 2.15 14.87 -11.73
CA GLN A 35 1.73 14.73 -10.34
C GLN A 35 2.91 14.48 -9.40
N THR A 36 2.76 14.93 -8.15
CA THR A 36 3.54 14.39 -7.03
C THR A 36 3.03 13.01 -6.66
N VAL A 37 3.91 12.17 -6.12
CA VAL A 37 3.54 10.85 -5.60
C VAL A 37 3.58 10.93 -4.08
N ASP A 38 2.41 10.78 -3.47
CA ASP A 38 2.28 10.84 -2.01
C ASP A 38 2.86 9.60 -1.32
N GLY A 39 2.91 8.47 -2.01
CA GLY A 39 3.47 7.26 -1.42
C GLY A 39 3.15 5.95 -2.12
N PHE A 40 3.68 4.89 -1.53
CA PHE A 40 3.47 3.50 -1.91
C PHE A 40 3.14 2.68 -0.66
N GLY A 41 2.36 1.61 -0.85
CA GLY A 41 1.78 0.93 0.28
C GLY A 41 1.18 -0.43 0.03
N GLY A 42 0.68 -1.00 1.13
CA GLY A 42 0.08 -2.32 1.19
C GLY A 42 -1.33 -2.33 1.76
N GLY A 43 -2.14 -3.30 1.30
CA GLY A 43 -3.49 -3.52 1.81
C GLY A 43 -3.55 -4.64 2.84
N LEU A 44 -3.96 -4.32 4.07
CA LEU A 44 -4.24 -5.29 5.13
C LEU A 44 -5.68 -5.77 5.04
N LYS A 45 -5.86 -7.05 4.67
CA LYS A 45 -7.16 -7.71 4.55
C LYS A 45 -7.43 -8.58 5.77
N ARG A 46 -8.68 -9.00 5.99
CA ARG A 46 -9.09 -10.01 7.00
C ARG A 46 -8.19 -11.27 7.06
N ARG A 47 -7.51 -11.60 5.96
CA ARG A 47 -6.60 -12.75 5.86
C ARG A 47 -5.24 -12.53 6.55
N THR A 48 -4.98 -11.34 7.12
CA THR A 48 -3.91 -11.11 8.11
C THR A 48 -3.94 -12.13 9.26
N GLN A 49 -5.09 -12.79 9.46
CA GLN A 49 -5.22 -13.92 10.36
C GLN A 49 -4.25 -15.07 10.18
N PHE A 50 -3.72 -15.25 8.98
CA PHE A 50 -2.70 -16.26 8.74
C PHE A 50 -1.33 -15.80 9.20
N ILE A 51 -1.06 -14.48 9.19
CA ILE A 51 0.23 -13.89 9.58
C ILE A 51 0.42 -13.97 11.09
N VAL A 52 -0.58 -13.58 11.88
CA VAL A 52 -0.54 -13.71 13.36
C VAL A 52 -0.55 -15.16 13.83
N GLY A 53 -0.79 -16.11 12.92
CA GLY A 53 -0.74 -17.54 13.18
C GLY A 53 0.58 -18.21 12.81
N LEU A 54 1.54 -17.49 12.22
CA LEU A 54 2.84 -18.03 11.85
C LEU A 54 3.72 -18.22 13.08
N ASP A 55 4.81 -18.98 12.93
CA ASP A 55 5.88 -18.95 13.92
C ASP A 55 6.47 -17.53 14.02
N LYS A 56 7.01 -17.19 15.19
CA LYS A 56 7.49 -15.83 15.46
C LYS A 56 8.65 -15.40 14.55
N SER A 57 9.57 -16.32 14.22
CA SER A 57 10.69 -16.03 13.33
C SER A 57 10.23 -15.71 11.91
N LEU A 58 9.29 -16.49 11.38
CA LEU A 58 8.72 -16.25 10.05
C LEU A 58 7.85 -14.98 10.03
N GLN A 59 7.11 -14.72 11.11
CA GLN A 59 6.37 -13.47 11.26
C GLN A 59 7.32 -12.26 11.24
N ASP A 60 8.41 -12.31 12.00
CA ASP A 60 9.38 -11.22 12.07
C ASP A 60 10.10 -11.00 10.73
N GLN A 61 10.45 -12.07 10.02
CA GLN A 61 10.99 -11.98 8.65
C GLN A 61 9.99 -11.31 7.69
N LEU A 62 8.70 -11.69 7.77
CA LEU A 62 7.67 -11.10 6.93
C LEU A 62 7.49 -9.61 7.22
N TYR A 63 7.44 -9.22 8.50
CA TYR A 63 7.31 -7.82 8.90
C TYR A 63 8.54 -6.98 8.55
N GLN A 64 9.75 -7.54 8.70
CA GLN A 64 10.97 -6.88 8.26
C GLN A 64 10.91 -6.56 6.76
N LYS A 65 10.49 -7.52 5.95
CA LYS A 65 10.33 -7.31 4.50
C LYS A 65 9.25 -6.29 4.19
N ALA A 66 8.07 -6.47 4.75
CA ALA A 66 6.90 -5.67 4.40
C ALA A 66 6.96 -4.23 4.89
N PHE A 67 7.51 -4.00 6.09
CA PHE A 67 7.38 -2.72 6.81
C PHE A 67 8.70 -1.98 6.99
N VAL A 68 9.82 -2.60 6.62
CA VAL A 68 11.14 -1.94 6.65
C VAL A 68 11.77 -1.96 5.27
N GLU A 69 12.03 -3.14 4.68
CA GLU A 69 12.77 -3.24 3.41
C GLU A 69 12.02 -2.65 2.20
N LEU A 70 10.68 -2.66 2.21
CA LEU A 70 9.87 -2.06 1.14
C LEU A 70 9.66 -0.55 1.29
N GLU A 71 10.05 0.04 2.43
CA GLU A 71 9.91 1.47 2.70
C GLU A 71 8.52 2.03 2.40
N ILE A 72 7.47 1.25 2.70
CA ILE A 72 6.10 1.71 2.52
C ILE A 72 5.80 2.85 3.49
N ASN A 73 5.06 3.84 3.02
CA ASN A 73 4.54 4.94 3.83
C ASN A 73 3.01 5.01 3.84
N MET A 74 2.34 4.07 3.14
CA MET A 74 0.88 3.98 3.10
C MET A 74 0.38 2.59 3.54
N LEU A 75 -0.62 2.58 4.41
CA LEU A 75 -1.35 1.39 4.82
C LEU A 75 -2.83 1.55 4.51
N ARG A 76 -3.43 0.54 3.86
CA ARG A 76 -4.87 0.50 3.62
C ARG A 76 -5.50 -0.69 4.36
N PHE A 77 -6.59 -0.48 5.08
CA PHE A 77 -7.37 -1.57 5.67
C PHE A 77 -8.87 -1.39 5.47
N PHE A 78 -9.64 -2.45 5.71
CA PHE A 78 -11.08 -2.43 5.51
C PHE A 78 -11.83 -2.04 6.77
N ILE A 79 -12.65 -1.00 6.69
CA ILE A 79 -13.63 -0.68 7.72
C ILE A 79 -14.83 -1.64 7.53
N HIS A 80 -15.15 -2.44 8.54
CA HIS A 80 -16.16 -3.48 8.45
C HIS A 80 -17.55 -2.89 8.71
N HIS A 81 -18.55 -3.35 7.97
CA HIS A 81 -19.93 -2.87 8.06
C HIS A 81 -20.61 -3.15 9.42
N SER A 82 -19.95 -3.91 10.31
CA SER A 82 -20.42 -4.17 11.68
C SER A 82 -19.73 -3.29 12.72
N ILE A 83 -18.92 -2.31 12.31
CA ILE A 83 -18.23 -1.41 13.25
C ILE A 83 -19.23 -0.62 14.09
N SER A 84 -20.40 -0.30 13.53
CA SER A 84 -21.55 0.29 14.23
C SER A 84 -22.81 -0.54 13.94
N SER A 85 -23.58 -0.80 14.99
CA SER A 85 -24.84 -1.56 14.95
C SER A 85 -26.07 -0.73 14.60
N SER A 86 -26.03 0.59 14.80
CA SER A 86 -27.17 1.50 14.58
C SER A 86 -26.75 2.95 14.32
N LYS A 87 -27.72 3.80 13.94
CA LYS A 87 -27.50 5.22 13.69
C LYS A 87 -27.09 5.98 14.95
N GLU A 88 -27.50 5.48 16.11
CA GLU A 88 -27.29 6.07 17.42
C GLU A 88 -25.89 5.73 17.98
N ASP A 89 -25.18 4.76 17.39
CA ASP A 89 -23.91 4.19 17.90
C ASP A 89 -22.62 4.85 17.33
N PHE A 90 -22.66 6.12 16.92
CA PHE A 90 -21.46 6.85 16.46
C PHE A 90 -20.63 7.48 17.61
N ASP A 91 -20.72 6.95 18.82
CA ASP A 91 -19.76 7.26 19.88
C ASP A 91 -18.53 6.35 19.72
N ASN A 92 -17.32 6.91 19.83
CA ASN A 92 -16.06 6.15 19.77
C ASN A 92 -16.02 4.99 20.79
N ASN A 93 -16.76 5.11 21.90
CA ASN A 93 -16.84 4.09 22.95
C ASN A 93 -17.73 2.89 22.59
N THR A 94 -18.57 2.99 21.55
CA THR A 94 -19.53 1.95 21.16
C THR A 94 -19.12 1.17 19.93
N TYR A 95 -17.99 1.51 19.29
CA TYR A 95 -17.52 0.78 18.12
C TYR A 95 -17.12 -0.66 18.44
N ASN A 96 -17.57 -1.57 17.58
CA ASN A 96 -17.23 -2.98 17.70
C ASN A 96 -15.84 -3.25 17.09
N TRP A 97 -14.81 -3.14 17.92
CA TRP A 97 -13.41 -3.38 17.55
C TRP A 97 -13.05 -4.86 17.43
N THR A 98 -13.89 -5.78 17.91
CA THR A 98 -13.60 -7.24 17.93
C THR A 98 -13.33 -7.82 16.54
N TYR A 99 -13.80 -7.16 15.48
CA TYR A 99 -13.49 -7.56 14.10
C TYR A 99 -12.00 -7.40 13.75
N TYR A 100 -11.28 -6.48 14.40
CA TYR A 100 -9.88 -6.15 14.12
C TYR A 100 -8.90 -6.84 15.07
N GLU A 101 -9.37 -7.19 16.25
CA GLU A 101 -8.57 -7.79 17.31
C GLU A 101 -8.38 -9.30 17.08
N THR A 102 -7.31 -9.83 17.67
CA THR A 102 -7.15 -11.27 17.83
C THR A 102 -8.00 -11.71 19.02
N HIS A 103 -8.89 -12.68 18.84
CA HIS A 103 -9.75 -13.15 19.94
C HIS A 103 -8.88 -13.67 21.12
N PRO A 104 -9.18 -13.33 22.38
CA PRO A 104 -8.36 -13.73 23.54
C PRO A 104 -8.19 -15.25 23.64
N ASP A 105 -9.23 -16.02 23.32
CA ASP A 105 -9.19 -17.49 23.29
C ASP A 105 -8.53 -18.07 22.03
N TYR A 106 -7.79 -17.28 21.25
CA TYR A 106 -7.09 -17.78 20.07
C TYR A 106 -6.17 -18.96 20.41
N ALA A 107 -5.38 -18.84 21.49
CA ALA A 107 -4.46 -19.90 21.93
C ALA A 107 -5.18 -21.23 22.24
N ILE A 108 -6.49 -21.18 22.51
CA ILE A 108 -7.30 -22.32 22.94
C ILE A 108 -8.16 -22.86 21.79
N SER A 109 -8.79 -21.98 21.00
CA SER A 109 -9.77 -22.36 19.97
C SER A 109 -9.20 -22.45 18.57
N GLY A 110 -8.05 -21.80 18.29
CA GLY A 110 -7.53 -21.64 16.93
C GLY A 110 -8.43 -20.82 15.99
N THR A 111 -9.56 -20.30 16.47
CA THR A 111 -10.57 -19.56 15.70
C THR A 111 -10.49 -18.05 15.97
N ASN A 112 -10.81 -17.23 14.97
CA ASN A 112 -10.89 -15.76 15.05
C ASN A 112 -9.58 -14.96 15.25
N LYS A 113 -8.54 -15.31 14.49
CA LYS A 113 -7.28 -14.54 14.40
C LYS A 113 -7.37 -13.26 13.57
N LYS A 114 -8.35 -12.35 13.66
CA LYS A 114 -8.43 -11.27 12.63
C LYS A 114 -7.16 -10.43 12.53
N GLY A 115 -6.56 -10.10 13.68
CA GLY A 115 -5.16 -9.65 13.81
C GLY A 115 -4.80 -8.41 12.99
N VAL A 116 -5.80 -7.64 12.54
CA VAL A 116 -5.56 -6.45 11.71
C VAL A 116 -4.94 -5.36 12.58
N ALA A 117 -5.48 -5.13 13.78
CA ALA A 117 -4.95 -4.14 14.71
C ALA A 117 -3.48 -4.44 15.09
N GLU A 118 -3.17 -5.70 15.36
CA GLU A 118 -1.81 -6.16 15.67
C GLU A 118 -0.83 -5.88 14.52
N VAL A 119 -1.20 -6.26 13.29
CA VAL A 119 -0.36 -6.06 12.10
C VAL A 119 -0.20 -4.58 11.77
N VAL A 120 -1.23 -3.75 11.97
CA VAL A 120 -1.14 -2.28 11.83
C VAL A 120 -0.13 -1.71 12.84
N ASN A 121 -0.21 -2.14 14.10
CA ASN A 121 0.73 -1.68 15.13
C ASN A 121 2.17 -2.10 14.83
N GLU A 122 2.39 -3.32 14.36
CA GLU A 122 3.71 -3.81 13.93
C GLU A 122 4.25 -2.98 12.75
N ALA A 123 3.41 -2.67 11.77
CA ALA A 123 3.79 -1.86 10.63
C ALA A 123 4.23 -0.45 11.04
N ILE A 124 3.41 0.23 11.86
CA ILE A 124 3.71 1.58 12.35
C ILE A 124 4.99 1.57 13.20
N THR A 125 5.10 0.62 14.12
CA THR A 125 6.22 0.53 15.06
C THR A 125 7.53 0.28 14.31
N ARG A 126 7.59 -0.74 13.47
CA ARG A 126 8.83 -1.10 12.75
C ARG A 126 9.24 -0.05 11.73
N SER A 127 8.28 0.48 10.97
CA SER A 127 8.58 1.53 10.00
C SER A 127 9.12 2.78 10.69
N ARG A 128 8.54 3.18 11.84
CA ARG A 128 9.05 4.28 12.67
C ARG A 128 10.44 3.98 13.21
N ASP A 129 10.66 2.81 13.79
CA ASP A 129 11.94 2.46 14.42
C ASP A 129 13.07 2.35 13.37
N ALA A 130 12.72 2.07 12.11
CA ALA A 130 13.63 2.11 10.97
C ALA A 130 13.83 3.51 10.35
N GLY A 131 13.13 4.54 10.83
CA GLY A 131 13.24 5.91 10.33
C GLY A 131 12.50 6.21 9.02
N ILE A 132 11.56 5.35 8.62
CA ILE A 132 10.75 5.51 7.39
C ILE A 132 9.43 6.20 7.74
N GLY A 133 8.66 5.63 8.68
CA GLY A 133 7.34 6.11 9.09
C GLY A 133 6.19 5.65 8.18
N ILE A 134 4.97 5.75 8.70
CA ILE A 134 3.73 5.58 7.92
C ILE A 134 3.01 6.92 7.93
N ASP A 135 2.96 7.57 6.77
CA ASP A 135 2.36 8.89 6.60
C ASP A 135 0.85 8.80 6.40
N TYR A 136 0.38 7.72 5.75
CA TYR A 136 -1.03 7.58 5.37
C TYR A 136 -1.63 6.26 5.88
N ILE A 137 -2.74 6.40 6.62
CA ILE A 137 -3.60 5.28 7.01
C ILE A 137 -4.96 5.47 6.35
N ILE A 138 -5.31 4.54 5.47
CA ILE A 138 -6.48 4.63 4.59
C ILE A 138 -7.50 3.55 4.99
N GLY A 139 -8.62 3.98 5.55
CA GLY A 139 -9.76 3.12 5.86
C GLY A 139 -10.73 3.04 4.68
N ASN A 140 -11.07 1.83 4.22
CA ASN A 140 -12.01 1.62 3.12
C ASN A 140 -13.20 0.75 3.55
N LEU A 141 -14.44 1.23 3.36
CA LEU A 141 -15.64 0.41 3.47
C LEU A 141 -16.03 -0.21 2.12
N ASN A 142 -16.36 -1.50 2.10
CA ASN A 142 -16.92 -2.15 0.91
C ASN A 142 -18.44 -2.05 0.82
N SER A 143 -19.09 -1.88 1.97
CA SER A 143 -20.54 -1.65 2.06
C SER A 143 -20.80 -0.90 3.36
N ALA A 144 -21.78 -0.02 3.31
CA ALA A 144 -22.39 0.53 4.52
C ALA A 144 -23.05 -0.60 5.35
N PRO A 145 -23.23 -0.40 6.67
CA PRO A 145 -24.10 -1.23 7.49
C PRO A 145 -25.50 -1.39 6.87
N GLY A 146 -26.15 -2.53 7.16
CA GLY A 146 -27.47 -2.84 6.59
C GLY A 146 -28.53 -1.79 6.91
N TRP A 147 -28.51 -1.24 8.13
CA TRP A 147 -29.45 -0.21 8.58
C TRP A 147 -29.30 1.14 7.84
N MET A 148 -28.20 1.35 7.10
CA MET A 148 -28.01 2.53 6.23
C MET A 148 -28.48 2.31 4.79
N LYS A 149 -28.92 1.08 4.44
CA LYS A 149 -29.23 0.69 3.07
C LYS A 149 -30.71 0.37 2.93
N GLU A 150 -31.31 0.74 1.80
CA GLU A 150 -32.73 0.46 1.51
C GLU A 150 -33.07 -1.03 1.59
N ASN A 151 -32.14 -1.89 1.19
CA ASN A 151 -32.31 -3.35 1.23
C ASN A 151 -32.04 -3.96 2.62
N GLY A 152 -31.72 -3.15 3.63
CA GLY A 152 -31.40 -3.62 4.98
C GLY A 152 -30.15 -4.52 5.09
N SER A 153 -29.35 -4.65 4.02
CA SER A 153 -28.36 -5.73 3.89
C SER A 153 -27.02 -5.23 3.36
N HIS A 154 -25.94 -5.63 4.05
CA HIS A 154 -24.57 -5.42 3.55
C HIS A 154 -24.25 -6.29 2.32
N LYS A 155 -25.01 -7.38 2.10
CA LYS A 155 -24.89 -8.20 0.90
C LYS A 155 -25.66 -7.57 -0.24
N GLU A 156 -25.06 -7.53 -1.43
CA GLU A 156 -25.81 -7.27 -2.64
C GLU A 156 -26.80 -8.42 -2.85
N ILE A 157 -28.08 -8.07 -2.89
CA ILE A 157 -29.13 -8.91 -3.44
C ILE A 157 -29.16 -8.49 -4.91
N HIS A 158 -29.17 -9.43 -5.87
CA HIS A 158 -29.10 -9.17 -7.31
C HIS A 158 -30.33 -8.41 -7.89
N GLN A 159 -30.68 -7.24 -7.35
CA GLN A 159 -31.67 -6.32 -7.90
C GLN A 159 -31.19 -4.88 -7.68
N VAL A 160 -30.65 -4.32 -8.76
CA VAL A 160 -30.51 -2.88 -9.09
C VAL A 160 -30.01 -1.97 -7.96
N SER A 161 -28.69 -1.81 -7.85
CA SER A 161 -28.04 -0.85 -6.96
C SER A 161 -28.24 0.58 -7.49
N GLN A 162 -29.13 1.37 -6.88
CA GLN A 162 -29.04 2.83 -6.94
C GLN A 162 -28.20 3.30 -5.75
N PHE A 163 -27.03 3.88 -6.03
CA PHE A 163 -26.25 4.58 -5.03
C PHE A 163 -26.84 5.99 -4.86
N ILE A 164 -27.25 6.34 -3.63
CA ILE A 164 -27.45 7.73 -3.25
C ILE A 164 -26.06 8.28 -2.93
N LEU A 165 -25.55 9.17 -3.79
CA LEU A 165 -24.42 10.03 -3.45
C LEU A 165 -24.92 11.03 -2.42
N ILE A 166 -24.27 11.06 -1.26
CA ILE A 166 -24.43 12.17 -0.30
C ILE A 166 -23.24 13.08 -0.56
N ASP A 167 -23.51 14.27 -1.09
CA ASP A 167 -22.57 15.39 -1.19
C ASP A 167 -22.26 15.99 0.19
#